data_AF-A0A1V6FJ41-F1
#
_entry.id   AF-A0A1V6FJ41-F1
#
_cell.length_a   1.000
_cell.length_b   1.000
_cell.length_c   1.000
_cell.angle_alpha   90.00
_cell.angle_beta   90.00
_cell.angle_gamma   90.00
#
_symmetry.space_group_name_H-M   'P 1'
#
loop_
_entity.id
_entity.type
_entity.pdbx_description
1 polymer ?
#
loop_
_entity_poly.entity_id
_entity_poly.type
_entity_poly.pdbx_seq_one_letter_code
_entity_poly.pdbx_strand_id
1 'polypeptide(L)'
;MGCISEGICRDCGTIYSIKTGGGFINHDLHCDKCGKLKTVYFMELREAPSKYRSFEEYAGKCECGGNYTMDAPPRCPNCGSTNFERDHTKDLMYD
;
A
#
# COMPACT_ATOMS: atom_id res chain seq x y z
N MET A 1 9.72 1.82 -9.05
CA MET A 1 10.39 0.71 -8.34
C MET A 1 9.65 0.50 -7.04
N GLY A 2 9.08 -0.69 -6.88
CA GLY A 2 8.44 -1.10 -5.64
C GLY A 2 9.49 -1.57 -4.62
N CYS A 3 9.14 -1.49 -3.35
CA CYS A 3 10.00 -1.84 -2.24
C CYS A 3 9.17 -2.58 -1.20
N ILE A 4 9.63 -3.77 -0.81
CA ILE A 4 9.15 -4.49 0.36
C ILE A 4 10.28 -4.43 1.40
N SER A 5 10.00 -3.82 2.54
CA SER A 5 10.90 -3.85 3.70
C SER A 5 10.19 -4.53 4.86
N GLU A 6 10.94 -5.11 5.78
CA GLU A 6 10.37 -5.49 7.07
C GLU A 6 10.38 -4.27 8.00
N GLY A 7 9.36 -4.11 8.84
CA GLY A 7 9.36 -3.07 9.84
C GLY A 7 8.66 -3.49 11.12
N ILE A 8 9.00 -2.81 12.19
CA ILE A 8 8.43 -3.02 13.52
C ILE A 8 7.57 -1.82 13.91
N CYS A 9 6.33 -2.07 14.32
CA CYS A 9 5.49 -1.03 14.90
C CYS A 9 6.05 -0.57 16.25
N ARG A 10 6.24 0.73 16.43
CA ARG A 10 6.81 1.29 17.65
C ARG A 10 5.80 1.42 18.80
N ASP A 11 4.50 1.31 18.52
CA ASP A 11 3.46 1.35 19.54
C ASP A 11 3.12 -0.03 20.12
N CYS A 12 3.09 -1.08 19.29
CA CYS A 12 2.67 -2.42 19.72
C CYS A 12 3.76 -3.49 19.58
N GLY A 13 4.89 -3.19 18.93
CA GLY A 13 6.00 -4.13 18.73
C GLY A 13 5.75 -5.19 17.65
N THR A 14 4.62 -5.15 16.94
CA THR A 14 4.35 -6.10 15.85
C THR A 14 5.31 -5.88 14.69
N ILE A 15 5.98 -6.95 14.26
CA ILE A 15 6.81 -6.98 13.05
C ILE A 15 5.93 -7.36 11.87
N TYR A 16 5.99 -6.59 10.79
CA TYR A 16 5.20 -6.83 9.59
C TYR A 16 5.93 -6.32 8.34
N SER A 17 5.58 -6.91 7.20
CA SER A 17 6.12 -6.50 5.91
C SER A 17 5.43 -5.20 5.45
N ILE A 18 6.24 -4.19 5.19
CA ILE A 18 5.82 -2.91 4.66
C ILE A 18 6.11 -2.90 3.18
N LYS A 19 5.04 -2.93 2.39
CA LYS A 19 5.13 -2.77 0.94
C LYS A 19 4.78 -1.34 0.57
N THR A 20 5.73 -0.64 -0.02
CA THR A 20 5.55 0.75 -0.44
C THR A 20 6.12 1.01 -1.81
N GLY A 21 5.42 1.88 -2.54
CA GLY A 21 5.83 2.36 -3.84
C GLY A 21 4.93 1.84 -4.96
N GLY A 22 5.56 1.61 -6.08
CA GLY A 22 4.92 1.28 -7.34
C GLY A 22 6.04 1.15 -8.36
N GLY A 23 6.03 0.05 -9.09
CA GLY A 23 6.87 -0.16 -10.24
C GLY A 23 6.56 0.83 -11.35
N PHE A 24 7.18 0.62 -12.50
CA PHE A 24 6.71 1.27 -13.73
C PHE A 24 5.31 0.77 -14.15
N ILE A 25 4.93 -0.42 -13.66
CA ILE A 25 3.76 -1.18 -14.10
C ILE A 25 2.65 -1.29 -13.04
N ASN A 26 2.86 -0.82 -11.80
CA ASN A 26 1.85 -0.89 -10.75
C ASN A 26 2.00 0.23 -9.71
N HIS A 27 0.95 0.44 -8.94
CA HIS A 27 0.98 1.28 -7.75
C HIS A 27 0.38 0.55 -6.55
N ASP A 28 1.05 0.65 -5.40
CA ASP A 28 0.58 0.15 -4.12
C ASP A 28 -0.21 1.26 -3.41
N LEU A 29 -1.53 1.06 -3.27
CA LEU A 29 -2.41 1.97 -2.57
C LEU A 29 -2.72 1.43 -1.18
N HIS A 30 -2.68 2.28 -0.17
CA HIS A 30 -3.03 1.92 1.20
C HIS A 30 -4.38 2.54 1.57
N CYS A 31 -5.16 1.82 2.38
CA CYS A 31 -6.39 2.36 2.92
C CYS A 31 -6.12 3.42 3.99
N ASP A 32 -6.73 4.59 3.88
CA ASP A 32 -6.56 5.69 4.85
C ASP A 32 -7.03 5.32 6.28
N LYS A 33 -7.93 4.33 6.41
CA LYS A 33 -8.48 3.89 7.71
C LYS A 33 -7.79 2.66 8.28
N CYS A 34 -7.79 1.56 7.55
CA CYS A 34 -7.27 0.29 8.07
C CYS A 34 -5.84 -0.02 7.61
N GLY A 35 -5.28 0.75 6.66
CA GLY A 35 -3.96 0.49 6.09
C GLY A 35 -3.86 -0.80 5.28
N LYS A 36 -5.00 -1.41 4.89
CA LYS A 36 -4.99 -2.53 3.95
C LYS A 36 -4.32 -2.09 2.66
N LEU A 37 -3.44 -2.94 2.16
CA LEU A 37 -2.74 -2.73 0.90
C LEU A 37 -3.60 -3.23 -0.27
N LYS A 38 -3.65 -2.44 -1.34
CA LYS A 38 -4.19 -2.83 -2.63
C LYS A 38 -3.22 -2.42 -3.73
N THR A 39 -2.62 -3.39 -4.39
CA THR A 39 -1.78 -3.16 -5.58
C THR A 39 -2.69 -3.09 -6.80
N VAL A 40 -2.54 -2.05 -7.61
CA VAL A 40 -3.25 -1.89 -8.89
C VAL A 40 -2.22 -1.85 -10.02
N TYR A 41 -2.41 -2.68 -11.03
CA TYR A 41 -1.52 -2.75 -12.18
C TYR A 41 -1.97 -1.79 -13.29
N PHE A 42 -1.00 -1.16 -13.95
CA PHE A 42 -1.25 -0.25 -15.06
C PHE A 42 -1.87 -0.98 -16.25
N MET A 43 -1.51 -2.24 -16.50
CA MET A 43 -2.16 -3.07 -17.52
C MET A 43 -3.65 -3.22 -17.26
N GLU A 44 -4.04 -3.55 -16.02
CA GLU A 44 -5.45 -3.67 -15.65
C GLU A 44 -6.22 -2.36 -15.83
N LEU A 45 -5.62 -1.22 -15.45
CA LEU A 45 -6.21 0.10 -15.69
C LEU A 45 -6.36 0.44 -17.17
N ARG A 46 -5.39 0.05 -18.00
CA ARG A 46 -5.40 0.32 -19.44
C ARG A 46 -6.43 -0.54 -20.17
N GLU A 47 -6.70 -1.74 -19.67
CA GLU A 47 -7.74 -2.66 -20.17
C GLU A 47 -9.12 -2.38 -19.54
N ALA A 48 -9.16 -1.68 -18.41
CA ALA A 48 -10.39 -1.29 -17.76
C ALA A 48 -11.22 -0.35 -18.65
N PRO A 49 -12.56 -0.37 -18.51
CA PRO A 49 -13.42 0.57 -19.20
C PRO A 49 -12.99 2.01 -18.89
N SER A 50 -13.15 2.91 -19.86
CA SER A 50 -12.77 4.33 -19.83
C SER A 50 -13.41 5.18 -18.71
N LYS A 51 -14.11 4.55 -17.77
CA LYS A 51 -14.64 5.13 -16.54
C LYS A 51 -13.55 5.42 -15.49
N TYR A 52 -12.43 4.72 -15.49
CA TYR A 52 -11.40 4.90 -14.46
C TYR A 52 -10.28 5.76 -15.02
N ARG A 53 -10.07 6.95 -14.44
CA ARG A 53 -8.97 7.86 -14.82
C ARG A 53 -7.75 7.74 -13.92
N SER A 54 -7.88 7.06 -12.78
CA SER A 54 -6.81 6.97 -11.78
C SER A 54 -6.84 5.64 -11.03
N PHE A 55 -5.68 5.26 -10.46
CA PHE A 55 -5.53 4.04 -9.67
C PHE A 55 -6.49 4.00 -8.47
N GLU A 56 -6.77 5.15 -7.86
CA GLU A 56 -7.69 5.29 -6.73
C GLU A 56 -9.14 4.99 -7.12
N GLU A 57 -9.59 5.45 -8.29
CA GLU A 57 -10.94 5.16 -8.78
C GLU A 57 -11.11 3.68 -9.11
N TYR A 58 -10.10 3.05 -9.70
CA TYR A 58 -10.09 1.61 -9.97
C TYR A 58 -10.00 0.79 -8.68
N ALA A 59 -9.17 1.24 -7.72
CA ALA A 59 -9.06 0.62 -6.41
C ALA A 59 -10.39 0.69 -5.63
N GLY A 60 -11.14 1.77 -5.80
CA GLY A 60 -12.44 1.97 -5.17
C GLY A 60 -12.34 2.08 -3.65
N LYS A 61 -13.43 1.73 -2.97
CA LYS A 61 -13.51 1.79 -1.50
C LYS A 61 -12.95 0.51 -0.86
N CYS A 62 -12.33 0.68 0.29
CA CYS A 62 -11.95 -0.42 1.15
C CYS A 62 -13.19 -1.00 1.85
N GLU A 63 -13.18 -2.31 2.11
CA GLU A 63 -14.24 -3.03 2.83
C GLU A 63 -14.48 -2.50 4.25
N CYS A 64 -13.49 -1.85 4.87
CA CYS A 64 -13.66 -1.16 6.16
C CYS A 64 -14.41 0.18 6.04
N GLY A 65 -14.76 0.63 4.83
CA GLY A 65 -15.38 1.93 4.55
C GLY A 65 -14.38 3.10 4.48
N GLY A 66 -13.09 2.82 4.29
CA GLY A 66 -12.05 3.81 3.93
C GLY A 66 -11.82 3.89 2.42
N ASN A 67 -10.91 4.75 1.99
CA ASN A 67 -10.48 4.89 0.60
C ASN A 67 -9.05 4.40 0.43
N TYR A 68 -8.79 3.70 -0.68
CA TYR A 68 -7.43 3.38 -1.08
C TYR A 68 -6.82 4.59 -1.76
N THR A 69 -5.72 5.09 -1.21
CA THR A 69 -4.98 6.23 -1.76
C THR A 69 -3.49 5.94 -1.79
N MET A 70 -2.79 6.56 -2.73
CA MET A 70 -1.35 6.44 -2.89
C MET A 70 -0.58 7.23 -1.81
N ASP A 71 -1.23 8.22 -1.20
CA ASP A 71 -0.64 9.08 -0.17
C ASP A 71 -0.73 8.48 1.24
N ALA A 72 -1.58 7.46 1.43
CA ALA A 72 -1.77 6.85 2.73
C ALA A 72 -0.52 6.04 3.13
N PRO A 73 0.02 6.27 4.34
CA PRO A 73 1.10 5.44 4.85
C PRO A 73 0.57 4.04 5.22
N PRO A 74 1.44 3.01 5.14
CA PRO A 74 1.11 1.68 5.63
C PRO A 74 0.80 1.74 7.12
N ARG A 75 -0.22 1.00 7.57
CA ARG A 75 -0.57 0.90 9.00
C ARG A 75 -0.20 -0.45 9.55
N CYS A 76 0.11 -0.49 10.84
CA CYS A 76 0.29 -1.74 11.55
C CYS A 76 -1.03 -2.55 11.53
N PRO A 77 -1.02 -3.81 11.09
CA PRO A 77 -2.22 -4.64 11.03
C PRO A 77 -2.79 -5.00 12.40
N ASN A 78 -1.99 -4.86 13.47
CA ASN A 78 -2.39 -5.21 14.83
C ASN A 78 -3.03 -4.03 15.59
N CYS A 79 -2.44 -2.83 15.53
CA CYS A 79 -2.92 -1.66 16.28
C CYS A 79 -3.39 -0.48 15.41
N GLY A 80 -3.15 -0.50 14.10
CA GLY A 80 -3.49 0.60 13.19
C GLY A 80 -2.54 1.80 13.24
N SER A 81 -1.46 1.75 14.02
CA SER A 81 -0.46 2.82 14.07
C SER A 81 0.26 3.00 12.73
N THR A 82 0.55 4.25 12.39
CA THR A 82 1.45 4.64 11.29
C THR A 82 2.89 4.85 11.74
N ASN A 83 3.16 4.62 13.02
CA ASN A 83 4.47 4.77 13.64
C ASN A 83 5.19 3.41 13.66
N PHE A 84 6.03 3.23 12.65
CA PHE A 84 6.82 2.01 12.45
C PHE A 84 8.24 2.39 12.06
N GLU A 85 9.17 1.54 12.43
CA GLU A 85 10.57 1.65 12.06
C GLU A 85 10.83 0.64 10.93
N ARG A 86 11.31 1.14 9.79
CA ARG A 86 11.66 0.30 8.65
C ARG A 86 13.08 -0.20 8.81
N ASP A 87 13.26 -1.50 8.63
CA ASP A 87 14.57 -2.11 8.53
C ASP A 87 15.03 -2.09 7.07
N HIS A 88 15.92 -1.14 6.75
CA HIS A 88 16.47 -0.96 5.41
C HIS A 88 17.47 -2.06 5.01
N THR A 89 17.88 -2.95 5.92
CA THR A 89 18.76 -4.07 5.59
C THR A 89 17.99 -5.22 4.94
N LYS A 90 16.66 -5.22 5.09
CA LYS A 90 15.71 -6.17 4.52
C LYS A 90 14.97 -5.62 3.30
N ASP A 91 15.48 -4.57 2.70
CA ASP A 91 14.84 -3.91 1.56
C ASP A 91 14.94 -4.78 0.29
N LEU A 92 13.78 -5.23 -0.19
CA LEU A 92 13.62 -5.98 -1.42
C LEU A 92 13.02 -5.06 -2.48
N MET A 93 13.86 -4.59 -3.38
CA MET A 93 13.45 -3.81 -4.54
C MET A 93 12.96 -4.73 -5.67
N TYR A 94 11.86 -4.36 -6.31
CA TYR A 94 11.35 -5.04 -7.51
C TYR A 94 10.82 -4.01 -8.53
N ASP A 95 10.78 -4.43 -9.79
CA ASP A 95 10.24 -3.66 -10.91
C ASP A 95 8.75 -3.96 -11.16
#